data_AF-A0A830EM67-F1
#
_entry.id   AF-A0A830EM67-F1
#
_cell.length_a   1.000
_cell.length_b   1.000
_cell.length_c   1.000
_cell.angle_alpha   90.00
_cell.angle_beta   90.00
_cell.angle_gamma   90.00
#
_symmetry.space_group_name_H-M   'P 1'
#
loop_
_entity.id
_entity.type
_entity.pdbx_description
1 polymer ?
#
loop_
_entity_poly.entity_id
_entity_poly.type
_entity_poly.pdbx_seq_one_letter_code
_entity_poly.pdbx_strand_id
1 'polypeptide(L)'
;MNLSQRGIEVYVVLSGSAYGGIPEAEYSAVNELVSSGAHVSFNYDYDYVHSKVFVIDNETVIIGSINPTYYGFENDLGIDLVIRNSSVAQVFAEVILTDYRNGSITWINYPGVVVSPINSMEYLEDLLNQPGTLYMAFEELYPSSGMYDLIAMHGDRIVLVGQYSENEEAVNELGAVMVNNLTAKAMVVGNYVYVGSVNLDYTSLHSNRELGIIIENPQVAQEVITVIQQWYGESKLQNQQVIHQTNYSSAQALLLLILLVLIIYMLRYSRRPKRRKGMPRL
;
A
#
# COMPACT_ATOMS: atom_id res chain seq x y z
N MET A 1 -9.71 27.61 13.89
CA MET A 1 -11.15 27.85 14.10
C MET A 1 -11.85 26.64 13.51
N ASN A 2 -12.56 25.86 14.33
CA ASN A 2 -13.03 24.52 13.94
C ASN A 2 -14.30 24.60 13.08
N LEU A 3 -14.46 23.70 12.10
CA LEU A 3 -15.58 23.75 11.12
C LEU A 3 -16.96 23.71 11.81
N SER A 4 -17.11 22.86 12.81
CA SER A 4 -18.32 22.71 13.62
C SER A 4 -18.71 23.98 14.38
N GLN A 5 -17.74 24.76 14.85
CA GLN A 5 -17.98 26.06 15.50
C GLN A 5 -18.50 27.13 14.52
N ARG A 6 -18.45 26.87 13.21
CA ARG A 6 -19.03 27.71 12.15
C ARG A 6 -20.41 27.23 11.72
N GLY A 7 -21.00 26.24 12.40
CA GLY A 7 -22.33 25.67 12.08
C GLY A 7 -22.31 24.62 10.96
N ILE A 8 -21.13 24.08 10.62
CA ILE A 8 -21.00 22.99 9.65
C ILE A 8 -21.19 21.66 10.39
N GLU A 9 -22.08 20.80 9.91
CA GLU A 9 -22.25 19.46 10.46
C GLU A 9 -21.08 18.56 10.04
N VAL A 10 -20.43 17.92 11.00
CA VAL A 10 -19.27 17.04 10.77
C VAL A 10 -19.59 15.67 11.34
N TYR A 11 -19.53 14.64 10.50
CA TYR A 11 -19.70 13.24 10.87
C TYR A 11 -18.39 12.49 10.69
N VAL A 12 -18.01 11.69 11.69
CA VAL A 12 -16.77 10.90 11.68
C VAL A 12 -17.10 9.48 12.12
N VAL A 13 -16.67 8.51 11.32
CA VAL A 13 -16.77 7.08 11.64
C VAL A 13 -15.36 6.55 11.86
N LEU A 14 -15.14 5.88 12.98
CA LEU A 14 -13.86 5.30 13.36
C LEU A 14 -14.00 3.78 13.53
N SER A 15 -12.91 3.06 13.32
CA SER A 15 -12.86 1.63 13.57
C SER A 15 -12.97 1.36 15.07
N GLY A 16 -13.96 0.58 15.48
CA GLY A 16 -14.09 0.13 16.88
C GLY A 16 -13.14 -1.01 17.25
N SER A 17 -12.60 -1.71 16.25
CA SER A 17 -11.88 -2.98 16.39
C SER A 17 -10.36 -2.86 16.14
N ALA A 18 -9.79 -1.66 16.24
CA ALA A 18 -8.34 -1.46 16.08
C ALA A 18 -7.53 -2.39 17.00
N TYR A 19 -6.39 -2.90 16.52
CA TYR A 19 -5.54 -3.89 17.21
C TYR A 19 -5.34 -3.59 18.70
N GLY A 20 -6.01 -4.35 19.58
CA GLY A 20 -5.89 -4.24 21.03
C GLY A 20 -6.82 -3.22 21.71
N GLY A 21 -7.76 -2.62 20.95
CA GLY A 21 -8.68 -1.57 21.39
C GLY A 21 -8.25 -0.18 20.93
N ILE A 22 -9.13 0.81 21.10
CA ILE A 22 -8.87 2.21 20.75
C ILE A 22 -7.76 2.76 21.66
N PRO A 23 -6.61 3.21 21.13
CA PRO A 23 -5.54 3.83 21.92
C PRO A 23 -6.03 5.04 22.73
N GLU A 24 -5.44 5.29 23.91
CA GLU A 24 -5.81 6.44 24.76
C GLU A 24 -5.66 7.80 24.04
N ALA A 25 -4.64 7.92 23.18
CA ALA A 25 -4.44 9.10 22.34
C ALA A 25 -5.60 9.35 21.37
N GLU A 26 -6.23 8.30 20.85
CA GLU A 26 -7.41 8.41 19.99
C GLU A 26 -8.63 8.87 20.77
N TYR A 27 -8.81 8.43 22.02
CA TYR A 27 -9.88 8.97 22.88
C TYR A 27 -9.73 10.47 23.13
N SER A 28 -8.50 10.98 23.29
CA SER A 28 -8.28 12.42 23.42
C SER A 28 -8.69 13.18 22.16
N ALA A 29 -8.30 12.68 20.97
CA ALA A 29 -8.67 13.30 19.70
C ALA A 29 -10.19 13.25 19.46
N VAL A 30 -10.84 12.13 19.80
CA VAL A 30 -12.30 11.98 19.73
C VAL A 30 -13.00 12.94 20.67
N ASN A 31 -12.53 13.10 21.90
CA ASN A 31 -13.08 14.06 22.84
C ASN A 31 -12.94 15.51 22.35
N GLU A 32 -11.84 15.84 21.67
CA GLU A 32 -11.66 17.15 21.03
C GLU A 32 -12.65 17.38 19.89
N LEU A 33 -12.87 16.37 19.04
CA LEU A 33 -13.86 16.43 17.96
C LEU A 33 -15.28 16.59 18.50
N VAL A 34 -15.66 15.78 19.48
CA VAL A 34 -16.99 15.81 20.11
C VAL A 34 -17.22 17.13 20.84
N SER A 35 -16.24 17.61 21.63
CA SER A 35 -16.35 18.90 22.32
C SER A 35 -16.37 20.09 21.35
N SER A 36 -15.84 19.93 20.15
CA SER A 36 -15.98 20.90 19.07
C SER A 36 -17.35 20.86 18.39
N GLY A 37 -18.18 19.83 18.61
CA GLY A 37 -19.51 19.67 18.03
C GLY A 37 -19.58 18.69 16.86
N ALA A 38 -18.56 17.86 16.64
CA ALA A 38 -18.61 16.79 15.64
C ALA A 38 -19.39 15.56 16.15
N HIS A 39 -20.05 14.88 15.23
CA HIS A 39 -20.75 13.63 15.44
C HIS A 39 -19.80 12.46 15.19
N VAL A 40 -19.27 11.85 16.26
CA VAL A 40 -18.31 10.74 16.15
C VAL A 40 -18.97 9.42 16.54
N SER A 41 -18.74 8.36 15.76
CA SER A 41 -19.16 6.99 16.07
C SER A 41 -18.02 6.01 15.87
N PHE A 42 -17.95 4.99 16.72
CA PHE A 42 -17.11 3.81 16.52
C PHE A 42 -17.98 2.69 15.95
N ASN A 43 -17.60 2.18 14.79
CA ASN A 43 -18.31 1.08 14.13
C ASN A 43 -17.59 -0.25 14.43
N TYR A 44 -18.37 -1.24 14.85
CA TYR A 44 -17.91 -2.58 15.27
C TYR A 44 -18.47 -3.70 14.37
N ASP A 45 -19.19 -3.36 13.31
CA ASP A 45 -19.80 -4.32 12.40
C ASP A 45 -18.77 -4.95 11.44
N TYR A 46 -17.55 -4.40 11.41
CA TYR A 46 -16.44 -4.80 10.54
C TYR A 46 -15.19 -5.12 11.35
N ASP A 47 -14.31 -5.94 10.77
CA ASP A 47 -12.98 -6.18 11.35
C ASP A 47 -12.21 -4.85 11.47
N TYR A 48 -12.25 -4.04 10.41
CA TYR A 48 -11.76 -2.66 10.44
C TYR A 48 -12.63 -1.73 9.58
N VAL A 49 -12.81 -0.48 10.06
CA VAL A 49 -13.14 0.65 9.17
C VAL A 49 -11.83 1.18 8.62
N HIS A 50 -11.53 0.83 7.37
CA HIS A 50 -10.20 1.04 6.79
C HIS A 50 -10.23 1.97 5.55
N SER A 51 -11.37 2.60 5.30
CA SER A 51 -11.54 3.63 4.27
C SER A 51 -11.00 5.02 4.67
N LYS A 52 -10.43 5.73 3.70
CA LYS A 52 -9.94 7.11 3.84
C LYS A 52 -10.74 7.98 2.88
N VAL A 53 -11.99 8.26 3.26
CA VAL A 53 -12.95 8.97 2.43
C VAL A 53 -13.49 10.19 3.15
N PHE A 54 -13.49 11.32 2.44
CA PHE A 54 -14.06 12.57 2.90
C PHE A 54 -15.11 13.04 1.92
N VAL A 55 -16.29 13.40 2.42
CA VAL A 55 -17.34 14.03 1.63
C VAL A 55 -17.54 15.46 2.14
N ILE A 56 -17.53 16.42 1.22
CA ILE A 56 -17.67 17.85 1.51
C ILE A 56 -18.89 18.37 0.76
N ASP A 57 -19.82 18.97 1.52
CA ASP A 57 -21.02 19.66 1.04
C ASP A 57 -21.93 18.83 0.10
N ASN A 58 -21.85 17.50 0.13
CA ASN A 58 -22.49 16.60 -0.84
C ASN A 58 -22.12 16.92 -2.31
N GLU A 59 -20.96 17.52 -2.54
CA GLU A 59 -20.49 17.95 -3.87
C GLU A 59 -19.11 17.40 -4.21
N THR A 60 -18.24 17.25 -3.22
CA THR A 60 -16.86 16.80 -3.40
C THR A 60 -16.58 15.54 -2.59
N VAL A 61 -15.87 14.60 -3.21
CA VAL A 61 -15.31 13.42 -2.54
C VAL A 61 -13.80 13.46 -2.66
N ILE A 62 -13.11 13.21 -1.55
CA ILE A 62 -11.70 12.85 -1.55
C ILE A 62 -11.64 11.38 -1.16
N ILE A 63 -11.05 10.54 -2.01
CA ILE A 63 -11.03 9.09 -1.83
C ILE A 63 -9.72 8.49 -2.29
N GLY A 64 -9.18 7.58 -1.49
CA GLY A 64 -8.04 6.78 -1.88
C GLY A 64 -7.43 6.04 -0.70
N SER A 65 -6.12 6.10 -0.64
CA SER A 65 -5.28 5.22 0.17
C SER A 65 -4.42 5.98 1.18
N ILE A 66 -4.27 7.29 1.02
CA ILE A 66 -3.39 8.10 1.87
C ILE A 66 -4.02 8.26 3.24
N ASN A 67 -3.33 7.78 4.27
CA ASN A 67 -3.70 8.05 5.66
C ASN A 67 -3.61 9.57 5.92
N PRO A 68 -4.63 10.23 6.51
CA PRO A 68 -4.62 11.65 6.80
C PRO A 68 -3.72 12.00 8.00
N THR A 69 -2.44 11.64 7.90
CA THR A 69 -1.42 11.78 8.92
C THR A 69 -0.17 12.40 8.29
N TYR A 70 0.68 13.02 9.11
CA TYR A 70 1.96 13.57 8.62
C TYR A 70 2.78 12.51 7.87
N TYR A 71 2.84 11.28 8.38
CA TYR A 71 3.58 10.20 7.74
C TYR A 71 2.99 9.86 6.37
N GLY A 72 1.66 9.73 6.29
CA GLY A 72 0.94 9.44 5.05
C GLY A 72 1.14 10.48 3.96
N PHE A 73 1.20 11.77 4.31
CA PHE A 73 1.42 12.83 3.32
C PHE A 73 2.89 12.96 2.87
N GLU A 74 3.85 12.63 3.74
CA GLU A 74 5.26 12.95 3.49
C GLU A 74 6.10 11.73 3.07
N ASN A 75 5.65 10.50 3.32
CA ASN A 75 6.45 9.29 3.14
C ASN A 75 5.77 8.20 2.32
N ASP A 76 4.43 8.13 2.37
CA ASP A 76 3.69 7.05 1.73
C ASP A 76 3.52 7.32 0.23
N LEU A 77 3.67 6.27 -0.58
CA LEU A 77 3.32 6.26 -1.99
C LEU A 77 1.87 5.79 -2.12
N GLY A 78 0.95 6.73 -1.90
CA GLY A 78 -0.49 6.56 -2.06
C GLY A 78 -1.06 7.37 -3.23
N ILE A 79 -2.28 7.04 -3.63
CA ILE A 79 -3.05 7.78 -4.64
C ILE A 79 -4.42 8.09 -4.06
N ASP A 80 -4.80 9.36 -4.14
CA ASP A 80 -6.13 9.87 -3.81
C ASP A 80 -6.70 10.64 -5.00
N LEU A 81 -8.02 10.55 -5.19
CA LEU A 81 -8.76 11.33 -6.17
C LEU A 81 -9.60 12.41 -5.47
N VAL A 82 -9.64 13.59 -6.07
CA VAL A 82 -10.60 14.65 -5.72
C VAL A 82 -11.67 14.71 -6.80
N ILE A 83 -12.88 14.30 -6.46
CA ILE A 83 -14.00 14.14 -7.39
C ILE A 83 -15.07 15.18 -7.05
N ARG A 84 -15.31 16.13 -7.96
CA ARG A 84 -16.40 17.11 -7.86
C ARG A 84 -17.62 16.60 -8.63
N ASN A 85 -18.43 15.80 -7.96
CA ASN A 85 -19.65 15.24 -8.52
C ASN A 85 -20.64 14.97 -7.38
N SER A 86 -21.77 15.70 -7.36
CA SER A 86 -22.75 15.59 -6.28
C SER A 86 -23.41 14.21 -6.19
N SER A 87 -23.60 13.50 -7.31
CA SER A 87 -24.19 12.17 -7.29
C SER A 87 -23.26 11.15 -6.64
N VAL A 88 -21.96 11.17 -6.98
CA VAL A 88 -20.95 10.34 -6.32
C VAL A 88 -20.83 10.71 -4.83
N ALA A 89 -20.77 12.00 -4.52
CA ALA A 89 -20.67 12.50 -3.16
C ALA A 89 -21.83 12.06 -2.27
N GLN A 90 -23.05 12.09 -2.79
CA GLN A 90 -24.24 11.64 -2.05
C GLN A 90 -24.19 10.14 -1.74
N VAL A 91 -23.67 9.30 -2.65
CA VAL A 91 -23.55 7.85 -2.40
C VAL A 91 -22.55 7.58 -1.28
N PHE A 92 -21.37 8.21 -1.30
CA PHE A 92 -20.41 8.06 -0.21
C PHE A 92 -20.93 8.63 1.10
N ALA A 93 -21.64 9.78 1.07
CA ALA A 93 -22.28 10.34 2.26
C ALA A 93 -23.32 9.38 2.84
N GLU A 94 -24.11 8.70 2.01
CA GLU A 94 -25.08 7.70 2.45
C GLU A 94 -24.40 6.52 3.15
N VAL A 95 -23.31 5.99 2.60
CA VAL A 95 -22.52 4.92 3.25
C VAL A 95 -21.99 5.40 4.60
N ILE A 96 -21.31 6.55 4.64
CA ILE A 96 -20.71 7.10 5.87
C ILE A 96 -21.78 7.39 6.94
N LEU A 97 -22.91 7.98 6.56
CA LEU A 97 -24.00 8.28 7.49
C LEU A 97 -24.73 7.02 7.97
N THR A 98 -24.74 5.96 7.16
CA THR A 98 -25.27 4.65 7.56
C THR A 98 -24.33 4.00 8.57
N ASP A 99 -23.03 3.96 8.27
CA ASP A 99 -22.01 3.43 9.17
C ASP A 99 -21.95 4.21 10.49
N TYR A 100 -22.11 5.55 10.45
CA TYR A 100 -22.21 6.40 11.64
C TYR A 100 -23.38 6.00 12.56
N ARG A 101 -24.51 5.61 11.97
CA ARG A 101 -25.71 5.19 12.70
C ARG A 101 -25.67 3.72 13.12
N ASN A 102 -24.58 2.99 12.83
CA ASN A 102 -24.49 1.53 12.93
C ASN A 102 -25.67 0.86 12.22
N GLY A 103 -26.04 1.41 11.06
CA GLY A 103 -27.04 0.83 10.17
C GLY A 103 -26.42 -0.17 9.22
N SER A 104 -27.26 -0.95 8.53
CA SER A 104 -26.80 -1.90 7.52
C SER A 104 -27.13 -1.40 6.12
N ILE A 105 -26.14 -1.41 5.24
CA ILE A 105 -26.30 -1.21 3.80
C ILE A 105 -25.88 -2.50 3.08
N THR A 106 -26.78 -3.03 2.25
CA THR A 106 -26.58 -4.31 1.54
C THR A 106 -26.44 -4.13 0.03
N TRP A 107 -26.61 -2.90 -0.47
CA TRP A 107 -26.55 -2.60 -1.89
C TRP A 107 -26.16 -1.15 -2.14
N ILE A 108 -25.41 -0.92 -3.22
CA ILE A 108 -24.93 0.40 -3.65
C ILE A 108 -25.58 0.74 -4.99
N ASN A 109 -26.36 1.82 -5.02
CA ASN A 109 -27.07 2.27 -6.22
C ASN A 109 -26.25 3.21 -7.10
N TYR A 110 -25.00 2.86 -7.39
CA TYR A 110 -24.16 3.68 -8.24
C TYR A 110 -23.07 2.83 -8.92
N PRO A 111 -23.12 2.66 -10.25
CA PRO A 111 -22.08 1.93 -10.97
C PRO A 111 -20.69 2.52 -10.72
N GLY A 112 -19.74 1.66 -10.37
CA GLY A 112 -18.36 2.04 -10.10
C GLY A 112 -18.08 2.50 -8.67
N VAL A 113 -19.07 2.75 -7.80
CA VAL A 113 -18.77 2.91 -6.37
C VAL A 113 -18.52 1.53 -5.75
N VAL A 114 -17.30 1.35 -5.24
CA VAL A 114 -16.79 0.09 -4.69
C VAL A 114 -16.86 0.14 -3.17
N VAL A 115 -17.47 -0.87 -2.56
CA VAL A 115 -17.67 -0.96 -1.12
C VAL A 115 -17.49 -2.40 -0.66
N SER A 116 -16.55 -2.63 0.25
CA SER A 116 -16.45 -3.92 0.97
C SER A 116 -17.36 -3.93 2.20
N PRO A 117 -17.93 -5.09 2.57
CA PRO A 117 -17.94 -6.36 1.85
C PRO A 117 -19.22 -6.54 1.01
N ILE A 118 -19.52 -5.58 0.12
CA ILE A 118 -20.79 -5.53 -0.62
C ILE A 118 -20.58 -5.93 -2.07
N ASN A 119 -19.78 -5.17 -2.81
CA ASN A 119 -19.60 -5.33 -4.26
C ASN A 119 -18.13 -5.26 -4.70
N SER A 120 -17.19 -5.15 -3.76
CA SER A 120 -15.77 -4.95 -4.08
C SER A 120 -15.14 -6.13 -4.81
N MET A 121 -15.42 -7.36 -4.40
CA MET A 121 -14.94 -8.55 -5.11
C MET A 121 -15.42 -8.55 -6.57
N GLU A 122 -16.73 -8.49 -6.79
CA GLU A 122 -17.34 -8.48 -8.13
C GLU A 122 -16.78 -7.37 -9.02
N TYR A 123 -16.72 -6.13 -8.52
CA TYR A 123 -16.31 -4.99 -9.33
C TYR A 123 -14.81 -4.99 -9.67
N LEU A 124 -13.98 -5.48 -8.75
CA LEU A 124 -12.54 -5.61 -9.01
C LEU A 124 -12.23 -6.77 -9.95
N GLU A 125 -12.97 -7.89 -9.85
CA GLU A 125 -12.90 -8.97 -10.83
C GLU A 125 -13.34 -8.50 -12.23
N ASP A 126 -14.43 -7.73 -12.33
CA ASP A 126 -14.90 -7.17 -13.61
C ASP A 126 -13.88 -6.24 -14.26
N LEU A 127 -13.16 -5.45 -13.45
CA LEU A 127 -12.09 -4.59 -13.95
C LEU A 127 -10.88 -5.40 -14.41
N LEU A 128 -10.47 -6.43 -13.67
CA LEU A 128 -9.39 -7.34 -14.06
C LEU A 128 -9.75 -8.21 -15.27
N ASN A 129 -11.03 -8.44 -15.54
CA ASN A 129 -11.48 -9.14 -16.73
C ASN A 129 -11.43 -8.28 -18.00
N GLN A 130 -11.20 -6.96 -17.89
CA GLN A 130 -11.07 -6.11 -19.06
C GLN A 130 -9.80 -6.47 -19.87
N PRO A 131 -9.86 -6.50 -21.21
CA PRO A 131 -8.69 -6.78 -22.02
C PRO A 131 -7.74 -5.57 -22.06
N GLY A 132 -6.43 -5.85 -22.15
CA GLY A 132 -5.42 -4.83 -22.39
C GLY A 132 -4.26 -4.90 -21.41
N THR A 133 -3.39 -3.89 -21.45
CA THR A 133 -2.28 -3.77 -20.50
C THR A 133 -2.79 -3.40 -19.12
N LEU A 134 -2.30 -4.11 -18.09
CA LEU A 134 -2.63 -3.85 -16.70
C LEU A 134 -1.53 -3.02 -16.02
N TYR A 135 -1.92 -1.94 -15.35
CA TYR A 135 -1.05 -1.18 -14.47
C TYR A 135 -1.69 -1.17 -13.08
N MET A 136 -1.01 -1.71 -12.08
CA MET A 136 -1.55 -1.73 -10.72
C MET A 136 -0.48 -1.51 -9.66
N ALA A 137 -0.90 -0.90 -8.56
CA ALA A 137 -0.11 -0.71 -7.36
C ALA A 137 -1.01 -0.96 -6.15
N PHE A 138 -0.69 -2.01 -5.39
CA PHE A 138 -1.43 -2.43 -4.20
C PHE A 138 -0.46 -2.67 -3.06
N GLU A 139 -0.67 -2.03 -1.91
CA GLU A 139 0.12 -2.28 -0.70
C GLU A 139 0.20 -3.78 -0.38
N GLU A 140 -0.95 -4.45 -0.39
CA GLU A 140 -1.06 -5.88 -0.16
C GLU A 140 -1.79 -6.55 -1.33
N LEU A 141 -1.14 -7.57 -1.91
CA LEU A 141 -1.67 -8.42 -2.96
C LEU A 141 -1.34 -9.87 -2.59
N TYR A 142 -2.34 -10.58 -2.09
CA TYR A 142 -2.20 -11.93 -1.57
C TYR A 142 -3.01 -12.93 -2.40
N PRO A 143 -2.59 -14.22 -2.42
CA PRO A 143 -3.33 -15.27 -3.12
C PRO A 143 -4.76 -15.45 -2.58
N SER A 144 -4.97 -15.09 -1.31
CA SER A 144 -6.28 -15.15 -0.64
C SER A 144 -7.33 -14.23 -1.28
N SER A 145 -6.94 -13.29 -2.14
CA SER A 145 -7.86 -12.51 -2.97
C SER A 145 -8.61 -13.33 -4.02
N GLY A 146 -8.04 -14.46 -4.46
CA GLY A 146 -8.54 -15.21 -5.61
C GLY A 146 -8.30 -14.54 -6.98
N MET A 147 -7.58 -13.41 -7.03
CA MET A 147 -7.44 -12.59 -8.25
C MET A 147 -6.18 -12.86 -9.07
N TYR A 148 -5.30 -13.76 -8.62
CA TYR A 148 -4.01 -14.02 -9.28
C TYR A 148 -4.18 -14.51 -10.72
N ASP A 149 -5.12 -15.43 -10.96
CA ASP A 149 -5.38 -15.94 -12.31
C ASP A 149 -5.83 -14.81 -13.25
N LEU A 150 -6.68 -13.89 -12.77
CA LEU A 150 -7.14 -12.74 -13.55
C LEU A 150 -5.98 -11.81 -13.89
N ILE A 151 -5.14 -11.48 -12.91
CA ILE A 151 -3.94 -10.64 -13.12
C ILE A 151 -2.97 -11.33 -14.09
N ALA A 152 -2.82 -12.65 -13.99
CA ALA A 152 -1.92 -13.43 -14.82
C ALA A 152 -2.35 -13.45 -16.31
N MET A 153 -3.64 -13.27 -16.62
CA MET A 153 -4.16 -13.18 -18.00
C MET A 153 -3.64 -11.95 -18.76
N HIS A 154 -3.26 -10.87 -18.06
CA HIS A 154 -2.67 -9.69 -18.69
C HIS A 154 -1.21 -9.96 -19.07
N GLY A 155 -0.98 -10.28 -20.35
CA GLY A 155 0.36 -10.57 -20.87
C GLY A 155 1.34 -9.39 -20.74
N ASP A 156 0.85 -8.18 -20.98
CA ASP A 156 1.57 -6.94 -20.67
C ASP A 156 1.04 -6.37 -19.35
N ARG A 157 1.89 -6.31 -18.31
CA ARG A 157 1.52 -5.78 -17.01
C ARG A 157 2.66 -5.13 -16.25
N ILE A 158 2.32 -4.14 -15.41
CA ILE A 158 3.14 -3.63 -14.31
C ILE A 158 2.36 -3.83 -13.02
N VAL A 159 2.92 -4.63 -12.11
CA VAL A 159 2.35 -4.91 -10.79
C VAL A 159 3.33 -4.43 -9.73
N LEU A 160 2.91 -3.48 -8.91
CA LEU A 160 3.66 -2.99 -7.76
C LEU A 160 3.02 -3.45 -6.46
N VAL A 161 3.84 -3.89 -5.52
CA VAL A 161 3.40 -4.35 -4.19
C VAL A 161 4.21 -3.70 -3.08
N GLY A 162 3.63 -3.59 -1.87
CA GLY A 162 4.35 -3.15 -0.69
C GLY A 162 5.52 -4.07 -0.35
N GLN A 163 6.56 -3.53 0.29
CA GLN A 163 7.74 -4.30 0.69
C GLN A 163 7.51 -5.13 1.97
N TYR A 164 6.60 -6.10 1.85
CA TYR A 164 6.26 -7.07 2.89
C TYR A 164 6.55 -8.50 2.42
N SER A 165 6.96 -9.39 3.33
CA SER A 165 7.25 -10.80 3.00
C SER A 165 6.04 -11.55 2.44
N GLU A 166 4.85 -11.14 2.86
CA GLU A 166 3.56 -11.69 2.47
C GLU A 166 3.27 -11.46 0.97
N ASN A 167 3.90 -10.45 0.37
CA ASN A 167 3.82 -10.17 -1.07
C ASN A 167 4.82 -10.99 -1.92
N GLU A 168 5.65 -11.86 -1.34
CA GLU A 168 6.63 -12.66 -2.10
C GLU A 168 5.95 -13.54 -3.17
N GLU A 169 4.75 -14.04 -2.91
CA GLU A 169 4.01 -14.86 -3.87
C GLU A 169 3.59 -14.04 -5.09
N ALA A 170 3.18 -12.78 -4.92
CA ALA A 170 2.89 -11.87 -6.03
C ALA A 170 4.13 -11.61 -6.90
N VAL A 171 5.32 -11.53 -6.28
CA VAL A 171 6.59 -11.40 -7.03
C VAL A 171 6.84 -12.64 -7.88
N ASN A 172 6.67 -13.83 -7.29
CA ASN A 172 6.96 -15.10 -7.96
C ASN A 172 5.98 -15.44 -9.08
N GLU A 173 4.68 -15.21 -8.86
CA GLU A 173 3.63 -15.64 -9.80
C GLU A 173 3.24 -14.55 -10.80
N LEU A 174 3.26 -13.28 -10.38
CA LEU A 174 2.75 -12.17 -11.18
C LEU A 174 3.88 -11.30 -11.74
N GLY A 175 5.13 -11.52 -11.30
CA GLY A 175 6.26 -10.67 -11.66
C GLY A 175 6.20 -9.29 -10.99
N ALA A 176 5.53 -9.22 -9.84
CA ALA A 176 5.38 -7.98 -9.09
C ALA A 176 6.74 -7.41 -8.65
N VAL A 177 6.78 -6.08 -8.50
CA VAL A 177 7.95 -5.37 -7.97
C VAL A 177 7.60 -4.79 -6.60
N MET A 178 8.39 -5.15 -5.59
CA MET A 178 8.26 -4.58 -4.26
C MET A 178 8.75 -3.13 -4.25
N VAL A 179 7.95 -2.25 -3.65
CA VAL A 179 8.19 -0.82 -3.52
C VAL A 179 8.07 -0.43 -2.05
N ASN A 180 9.10 0.26 -1.54
CA ASN A 180 9.10 0.73 -0.16
C ASN A 180 8.05 1.83 0.05
N ASN A 181 7.40 1.85 1.21
CA ASN A 181 6.32 2.77 1.57
C ASN A 181 5.12 2.80 0.60
N LEU A 182 4.90 1.76 -0.20
CA LEU A 182 3.73 1.70 -1.08
C LEU A 182 2.46 1.46 -0.27
N THR A 183 1.56 2.45 -0.25
CA THR A 183 0.23 2.33 0.39
C THR A 183 -0.91 2.39 -0.62
N ALA A 184 -0.62 2.72 -1.88
CA ALA A 184 -1.61 2.78 -2.95
C ALA A 184 -2.46 1.51 -3.05
N LYS A 185 -3.73 1.68 -3.42
CA LYS A 185 -4.60 0.63 -3.96
C LYS A 185 -5.25 1.19 -5.22
N ALA A 186 -4.55 1.03 -6.34
CA ALA A 186 -4.94 1.58 -7.62
C ALA A 186 -4.67 0.60 -8.76
N MET A 187 -5.57 0.61 -9.75
CA MET A 187 -5.52 -0.27 -10.91
C MET A 187 -6.02 0.44 -12.15
N VAL A 188 -5.37 0.21 -13.29
CA VAL A 188 -5.77 0.75 -14.59
C VAL A 188 -5.75 -0.34 -15.64
N VAL A 189 -6.87 -0.47 -16.37
CA VAL A 189 -6.98 -1.29 -17.59
C VAL A 189 -7.75 -0.48 -18.63
N GLY A 190 -7.12 -0.20 -19.77
CA GLY A 190 -7.69 0.70 -20.78
C GLY A 190 -7.91 2.11 -20.21
N ASN A 191 -9.15 2.60 -20.26
CA ASN A 191 -9.54 3.90 -19.68
C ASN A 191 -10.16 3.77 -18.28
N TYR A 192 -10.29 2.55 -17.75
CA TYR A 192 -10.89 2.30 -16.45
C TYR A 192 -9.83 2.40 -15.35
N VAL A 193 -10.16 3.12 -14.29
CA VAL A 193 -9.29 3.39 -13.15
C VAL A 193 -10.02 3.03 -11.87
N TYR A 194 -9.46 2.13 -11.08
CA TYR A 194 -9.80 1.95 -9.68
C TYR A 194 -8.84 2.77 -8.80
N VAL A 195 -9.40 3.49 -7.83
CA VAL A 195 -8.68 4.05 -6.67
C VAL A 195 -9.53 3.86 -5.43
N GLY A 196 -8.93 3.40 -4.32
CA GLY A 196 -9.64 3.24 -3.06
C GLY A 196 -8.76 2.74 -1.94
N SER A 197 -9.39 2.09 -0.96
CA SER A 197 -8.74 1.56 0.23
C SER A 197 -8.62 0.02 0.25
N VAL A 198 -9.24 -0.69 -0.70
CA VAL A 198 -9.30 -2.17 -0.73
C VAL A 198 -7.94 -2.75 -1.10
N ASN A 199 -7.27 -3.43 -0.17
CA ASN A 199 -6.17 -4.33 -0.52
C ASN A 199 -6.69 -5.59 -1.22
N LEU A 200 -5.84 -6.25 -2.01
CA LEU A 200 -6.21 -7.50 -2.67
C LEU A 200 -5.86 -8.68 -1.77
N ASP A 201 -6.64 -8.81 -0.70
CA ASP A 201 -6.64 -9.92 0.25
C ASP A 201 -8.06 -10.24 0.72
N TYR A 202 -8.25 -11.45 1.29
CA TYR A 202 -9.57 -11.89 1.73
C TYR A 202 -10.24 -10.94 2.72
N THR A 203 -9.50 -10.40 3.70
CA THR A 203 -10.04 -9.56 4.79
C THR A 203 -10.55 -8.23 4.25
N SER A 204 -9.76 -7.57 3.40
CA SER A 204 -10.17 -6.29 2.79
C SER A 204 -11.38 -6.45 1.87
N LEU A 205 -11.52 -7.59 1.20
CA LEU A 205 -12.65 -7.87 0.31
C LEU A 205 -13.93 -8.27 1.07
N HIS A 206 -13.81 -9.02 2.18
CA HIS A 206 -14.96 -9.71 2.79
C HIS A 206 -15.27 -9.30 4.24
N SER A 207 -14.36 -8.63 4.93
CA SER A 207 -14.51 -8.32 6.36
C SER A 207 -14.41 -6.84 6.69
N ASN A 208 -13.56 -6.09 5.99
CA ASN A 208 -13.37 -4.67 6.24
C ASN A 208 -14.46 -3.81 5.62
N ARG A 209 -14.67 -2.62 6.20
CA ARG A 209 -15.33 -1.50 5.52
C ARG A 209 -14.28 -0.71 4.74
N GLU A 210 -14.21 -1.03 3.47
CA GLU A 210 -13.36 -0.37 2.48
C GLU A 210 -14.21 0.38 1.47
N LEU A 211 -13.67 1.47 0.92
CA LEU A 211 -14.35 2.30 -0.07
C LEU A 211 -13.40 2.60 -1.23
N GLY A 212 -13.94 2.58 -2.45
CA GLY A 212 -13.21 2.93 -3.65
C GLY A 212 -14.13 3.37 -4.77
N ILE A 213 -13.55 3.74 -5.90
CA ILE A 213 -14.30 4.08 -7.10
C ILE A 213 -13.59 3.54 -8.34
N ILE A 214 -14.39 3.03 -9.27
CA ILE A 214 -14.00 2.72 -10.65
C ILE A 214 -14.60 3.80 -11.55
N ILE A 215 -13.75 4.49 -12.31
CA ILE A 215 -14.16 5.50 -13.28
C ILE A 215 -13.57 5.19 -14.65
N GLU A 216 -14.34 5.46 -15.71
CA GLU A 216 -13.78 5.51 -17.07
C GLU A 216 -13.34 6.95 -17.36
N ASN A 217 -12.04 7.19 -17.36
CA ASN A 217 -11.49 8.50 -17.69
C ASN A 217 -10.07 8.35 -18.27
N PRO A 218 -9.87 8.59 -19.57
CA PRO A 218 -8.56 8.39 -20.21
C PRO A 218 -7.47 9.33 -19.65
N GLN A 219 -7.84 10.53 -19.20
CA GLN A 219 -6.85 11.46 -18.61
C GLN A 219 -6.39 10.96 -17.24
N VAL A 220 -7.34 10.60 -16.35
CA VAL A 220 -7.00 10.06 -15.04
C VAL A 220 -6.25 8.73 -15.17
N ALA A 221 -6.65 7.88 -16.11
CA ALA A 221 -5.96 6.64 -16.42
C ALA A 221 -4.49 6.90 -16.77
N GLN A 222 -4.23 7.86 -17.66
CA GLN A 222 -2.87 8.20 -18.04
C GLN A 222 -2.06 8.80 -16.88
N GLU A 223 -2.66 9.63 -16.03
CA GLU A 223 -2.00 10.19 -14.84
C GLU A 223 -1.61 9.07 -13.85
N VAL A 224 -2.53 8.15 -13.53
CA VAL A 224 -2.25 7.01 -12.65
C VAL A 224 -1.22 6.07 -13.24
N ILE A 225 -1.30 5.76 -14.54
CA ILE A 225 -0.28 4.96 -15.25
C ILE A 225 1.09 5.61 -15.13
N THR A 226 1.17 6.93 -15.32
CA THR A 226 2.44 7.67 -15.27
C THR A 226 3.08 7.56 -13.88
N VAL A 227 2.28 7.71 -12.81
CA VAL A 227 2.74 7.55 -11.43
C VAL A 227 3.23 6.13 -11.16
N ILE A 228 2.47 5.11 -11.55
CA ILE A 228 2.84 3.69 -11.39
C ILE A 228 4.14 3.38 -12.16
N GLN A 229 4.28 3.86 -13.39
CA GLN A 229 5.49 3.68 -14.20
C GLN A 229 6.70 4.39 -13.59
N GLN A 230 6.51 5.57 -13.01
CA GLN A 230 7.56 6.29 -12.29
C GLN A 230 8.07 5.46 -11.11
N TRP A 231 7.17 4.99 -10.23
CA TRP A 231 7.54 4.15 -9.10
C TRP A 231 8.24 2.86 -9.54
N TYR A 232 7.72 2.20 -10.57
CA TYR A 232 8.36 1.03 -11.17
C TYR A 232 9.82 1.31 -11.59
N GLY A 233 10.05 2.42 -12.28
CA GLY A 233 11.38 2.84 -12.73
C GLY A 233 12.34 3.13 -11.57
N GLU A 234 11.87 3.87 -10.57
CA GLU A 234 12.65 4.23 -9.37
C GLU A 234 13.05 2.98 -8.57
N SER A 235 12.13 2.04 -8.36
CA SER A 235 12.41 0.80 -7.63
C SER A 235 13.42 -0.10 -8.36
N LYS A 236 13.37 -0.15 -9.70
CA LYS A 236 14.38 -0.90 -10.48
C LYS A 236 15.78 -0.31 -10.34
N LEU A 237 15.90 1.03 -10.32
CA LEU A 237 17.18 1.71 -10.13
C LEU A 237 17.76 1.47 -8.73
N GLN A 238 16.93 1.55 -7.69
CA GLN A 238 17.36 1.27 -6.32
C GLN A 238 17.88 -0.17 -6.18
N ASN A 239 17.15 -1.15 -6.72
CA ASN A 239 17.56 -2.55 -6.68
C ASN A 239 18.90 -2.79 -7.39
N GLN A 240 19.17 -2.12 -8.52
CA GLN A 240 20.46 -2.19 -9.19
C GLN A 240 21.60 -1.59 -8.34
N GLN A 241 21.37 -0.45 -7.69
CA GLN A 241 22.37 0.17 -6.81
C GLN A 241 22.71 -0.69 -5.60
N VAL A 242 21.71 -1.33 -4.98
CA VAL A 242 21.91 -2.25 -3.84
C VAL A 242 22.74 -3.46 -4.25
N ILE A 243 22.44 -4.07 -5.41
CA ILE A 243 23.21 -5.19 -5.97
C ILE A 243 24.67 -4.77 -6.25
N HIS A 244 24.88 -3.59 -6.82
CA HIS A 244 26.23 -3.08 -7.05
C HIS A 244 26.99 -2.89 -5.72
N GLN A 245 26.38 -2.29 -4.70
CA GLN A 245 27.02 -2.08 -3.40
C GLN A 245 27.36 -3.40 -2.66
N THR A 246 26.47 -4.39 -2.66
CA THR A 246 26.73 -5.72 -2.03
C THR A 246 27.82 -6.50 -2.76
N ASN A 247 27.91 -6.38 -4.09
CA ASN A 247 28.98 -7.02 -4.86
C ASN A 247 30.36 -6.40 -4.56
N TYR A 248 30.44 -5.08 -4.39
CA TYR A 248 31.71 -4.43 -4.02
C TYR A 248 32.14 -4.77 -2.59
N SER A 249 31.21 -4.79 -1.62
CA SER A 249 31.55 -5.07 -0.22
C SER A 249 31.98 -6.53 0.00
N SER A 250 31.31 -7.49 -0.64
CA SER A 250 31.67 -8.92 -0.57
C SER A 250 33.02 -9.21 -1.25
N ALA A 251 33.29 -8.63 -2.42
CA ALA A 251 34.58 -8.76 -3.10
C ALA A 251 35.73 -8.11 -2.32
N GLN A 252 35.51 -6.94 -1.73
CA GLN A 252 36.50 -6.27 -0.87
C GLN A 252 36.76 -7.06 0.42
N ALA A 253 35.72 -7.61 1.06
CA ALA A 253 35.86 -8.46 2.24
C ALA A 253 36.67 -9.73 1.92
N LEU A 254 36.42 -10.35 0.76
CA LEU A 254 37.19 -11.51 0.29
C LEU A 254 38.65 -11.15 0.01
N LEU A 255 38.92 -10.01 -0.63
CA LEU A 255 40.27 -9.51 -0.87
C LEU A 255 41.04 -9.23 0.42
N LEU A 256 40.39 -8.60 1.41
CA LEU A 256 40.96 -8.34 2.73
C LEU A 256 41.25 -9.66 3.47
N LEU A 257 40.36 -10.65 3.38
CA LEU A 257 40.58 -11.98 3.94
C LEU A 257 41.81 -12.66 3.30
N ILE A 258 41.93 -12.63 1.97
CA ILE A 258 43.09 -13.19 1.24
C ILE A 258 44.38 -12.49 1.67
N LEU A 259 44.39 -11.16 1.73
CA LEU A 259 45.54 -10.37 2.19
C LEU A 259 45.91 -10.73 3.63
N LEU A 260 44.95 -10.88 4.53
CA LEU A 260 45.17 -11.28 5.92
C LEU A 260 45.83 -12.67 5.99
N VAL A 261 45.33 -13.64 5.22
CA VAL A 261 45.89 -15.00 5.16
C VAL A 261 47.33 -14.97 4.63
N LEU A 262 47.61 -14.18 3.59
CA LEU A 262 48.95 -14.01 3.05
C LEU A 262 49.91 -13.37 4.07
N ILE A 263 49.46 -12.35 4.81
CA ILE A 263 50.25 -11.72 5.87
C ILE A 263 50.56 -12.74 6.97
N ILE A 264 49.57 -13.51 7.43
CA ILE A 264 49.76 -14.57 8.44
C ILE A 264 50.76 -15.62 7.93
N TYR A 265 50.64 -16.02 6.65
CA TYR A 265 51.56 -16.96 6.02
C TYR A 265 52.99 -16.41 5.98
N MET A 266 53.18 -15.16 5.54
CA MET A 266 54.48 -14.49 5.48
C MET A 266 55.12 -14.33 6.86
N LEU A 267 54.32 -13.99 7.89
CA LEU A 267 54.77 -13.92 9.28
C LEU A 267 55.17 -15.29 9.83
N ARG A 268 54.48 -16.37 9.46
CA ARG A 268 54.86 -17.75 9.83
C ARG A 268 56.10 -18.24 9.08
N TYR A 269 56.24 -17.87 7.81
CA TYR A 269 57.39 -18.24 6.97
C TYR A 269 58.68 -17.55 7.45
N SER A 270 58.62 -16.27 7.75
CA SER A 270 59.76 -15.47 8.26
C SER A 270 60.22 -15.87 9.66
N ARG A 271 59.35 -16.51 10.46
CA ARG A 271 59.69 -17.08 11.78
C ARG A 271 60.21 -18.51 11.74
N ARG A 272 60.36 -19.14 10.57
CA ARG A 272 60.97 -20.48 10.49
C ARG A 272 62.46 -20.38 10.86
N PRO A 273 62.94 -21.07 11.91
CA PRO A 273 64.34 -21.01 12.29
C PRO A 273 65.20 -21.58 11.16
N LYS A 274 66.19 -20.79 10.70
CA LYS A 274 67.25 -21.29 9.81
C LYS A 274 67.88 -22.51 10.51
N ARG A 275 67.78 -23.70 9.90
CA ARG A 275 68.49 -24.91 10.35
C ARG A 275 69.98 -24.53 10.53
N ARG A 276 70.45 -24.48 11.77
CA ARG A 276 71.88 -24.35 12.08
C ARG A 276 72.57 -25.57 11.46
N LYS A 277 73.42 -25.36 10.45
CA LYS A 277 74.38 -26.37 9.99
C LYS A 277 75.29 -26.69 11.18
N GLY A 278 75.26 -27.94 11.65
CA GLY A 278 76.17 -28.40 12.71
C GLY A 278 77.62 -28.30 12.25
N MET A 279 78.47 -27.74 13.12
CA MET A 279 79.93 -27.76 12.94
C MET A 279 80.48 -29.18 13.18
N PRO A 280 81.52 -29.62 12.44
CA PRO A 280 82.17 -30.90 12.70
C PRO A 280 83.03 -30.80 13.97
N ARG A 281 83.02 -31.85 14.80
CA ARG A 281 83.99 -32.02 15.90
C ARG A 281 85.26 -32.68 15.34
N LEU A 282 86.40 -32.09 15.68
CA LEU A 282 87.74 -32.67 15.54
C LEU A 282 87.95 -33.81 16.55
#